data_AF-A0A966SIF0-F1
#
_entry.id   AF-A0A966SIF0-F1
#
_cell.length_a   1.000
_cell.length_b   1.000
_cell.length_c   1.000
_cell.angle_alpha   90.00
_cell.angle_beta   90.00
_cell.angle_gamma   90.00
#
_symmetry.space_group_name_H-M   'P 1'
#
loop_
_entity.id
_entity.type
_entity.pdbx_description
1 polymer ?
#
loop_
_entity_poly.entity_id
_entity_poly.type
_entity_poly.pdbx_seq_one_letter_code
_entity_poly.pdbx_strand_id
1 'polypeptide(L)'
;YVYVELENREDADSIAQAIRADPLFLGEDTQVFPVDSLAALEEEGRGVVLDRRGAPGRFGHQHLVLEARCDDSVLTAQVMLAAARALPQLKPGSYLLSQVPLSALWGERAEKAQREWS
;
A
#
# COMPACT_ATOMS: atom_id res chain seq x y z
N TYR A 1 15.60 5.17 3.57
CA TYR A 1 16.60 4.09 3.70
C TYR A 1 16.65 3.36 2.38
N VAL A 2 17.84 3.18 1.81
CA VAL A 2 18.08 2.43 0.57
C VAL A 2 19.11 1.35 0.87
N TYR A 3 18.79 0.11 0.60
CA TYR A 3 19.71 -1.02 0.74
C TYR A 3 20.29 -1.36 -0.63
N VAL A 4 21.60 -1.54 -0.71
CA VAL A 4 22.31 -1.84 -1.96
C VAL A 4 23.16 -3.10 -1.79
N GLU A 5 22.94 -4.09 -2.65
CA GLU A 5 23.83 -5.24 -2.80
C GLU A 5 24.83 -4.92 -3.92
N LEU A 6 26.11 -4.91 -3.58
CA LEU A 6 27.17 -4.42 -4.46
C LEU A 6 27.79 -5.59 -5.24
N GLU A 7 27.76 -5.52 -6.57
CA GLU A 7 28.51 -6.45 -7.41
C GLU A 7 29.94 -5.92 -7.60
N ASN A 8 30.96 -6.76 -7.38
CA ASN A 8 32.36 -6.50 -7.78
C ASN A 8 33.10 -5.30 -7.15
N ARG A 9 33.23 -5.26 -5.81
CA ARG A 9 34.08 -4.28 -5.09
C ARG A 9 33.81 -2.81 -5.48
N GLU A 10 32.57 -2.49 -5.85
CA GLU A 10 32.18 -1.10 -6.06
C GLU A 10 32.28 -0.31 -4.75
N ASP A 11 32.64 0.97 -4.89
CA ASP A 11 32.77 1.88 -3.76
C ASP A 11 31.37 2.33 -3.28
N ALA A 12 31.01 1.91 -2.07
CA ALA A 12 29.74 2.23 -1.44
C ALA A 12 29.52 3.75 -1.31
N ASP A 13 30.58 4.53 -1.10
CA ASP A 13 30.48 5.97 -0.91
C ASP A 13 30.09 6.69 -2.22
N SER A 14 30.71 6.30 -3.33
CA SER A 14 30.36 6.79 -4.67
C SER A 14 28.89 6.50 -5.02
N ILE A 15 28.43 5.27 -4.77
CA ILE A 15 27.03 4.88 -5.01
C ILE A 15 26.08 5.67 -4.12
N ALA A 16 26.41 5.82 -2.85
CA ALA A 16 25.58 6.58 -1.93
C ALA A 16 25.50 8.07 -2.30
N GLN A 17 26.57 8.65 -2.88
CA GLN A 17 26.54 10.00 -3.44
C GLN A 17 25.67 10.07 -4.70
N ALA A 18 25.81 9.12 -5.62
CA ALA A 18 25.02 9.06 -6.83
C ALA A 18 23.52 8.97 -6.52
N ILE A 19 23.12 8.10 -5.57
CA ILE A 19 21.74 7.96 -5.13
C ILE A 19 21.22 9.27 -4.53
N ARG A 20 21.99 9.94 -3.68
CA ARG A 20 21.56 11.23 -3.07
C ARG A 20 21.46 12.37 -4.07
N ALA A 21 22.23 12.32 -5.16
CA ALA A 21 22.18 13.30 -6.22
C ALA A 21 21.07 13.02 -7.26
N ASP A 22 20.49 11.83 -7.25
CA ASP A 22 19.42 11.45 -8.18
C ASP A 22 18.13 12.24 -7.87
N PRO A 23 17.46 12.81 -8.89
CA PRO A 23 16.21 13.56 -8.73
C PRO A 23 15.10 12.83 -7.96
N LEU A 24 15.08 11.50 -7.94
CA LEU A 24 14.11 10.69 -7.19
C LEU A 24 14.31 10.78 -5.67
N PHE A 25 15.54 11.04 -5.23
CA PHE A 25 15.92 11.13 -3.81
C PHE A 25 16.33 12.56 -3.40
N LEU A 26 16.42 13.48 -4.36
CA LEU A 26 16.82 14.85 -4.15
C LEU A 26 15.84 15.57 -3.20
N GLY A 27 16.33 15.97 -2.03
CA GLY A 27 15.52 16.64 -1.00
C GLY A 27 15.07 15.74 0.15
N GLU A 28 15.29 14.42 0.05
CA GLU A 28 15.04 13.45 1.11
C GLU A 28 16.34 13.11 1.86
N ASP A 29 16.27 12.93 3.18
CA ASP A 29 17.40 12.41 3.97
C ASP A 29 17.59 10.91 3.69
N THR A 30 18.29 10.63 2.59
CA THR A 30 18.48 9.27 2.09
C THR A 30 19.73 8.64 2.72
N GLN A 31 19.49 7.74 3.66
CA GLN A 31 20.51 6.85 4.23
C GLN A 31 20.67 5.59 3.37
N VAL A 32 21.90 5.31 2.93
CA VAL A 32 22.26 4.18 2.04
C VAL A 32 23.07 3.15 2.81
N PHE A 33 22.68 1.88 2.70
CA PHE A 33 23.27 0.77 3.46
C PHE A 33 23.72 -0.33 2.49
N PRO A 34 25.04 -0.59 2.38
CA PRO A 34 25.53 -1.76 1.68
C PRO A 34 25.19 -3.03 2.49
N VAL A 35 24.70 -4.06 1.80
CA VAL A 35 24.25 -5.32 2.40
C VAL A 35 24.80 -6.52 1.63
N ASP A 36 25.01 -7.62 2.33
CA ASP A 36 25.58 -8.84 1.73
C ASP A 36 24.61 -9.56 0.79
N SER A 37 23.29 -9.44 1.04
CA SER A 37 22.24 -9.98 0.17
C SER A 37 20.92 -9.26 0.41
N LEU A 38 20.31 -8.74 -0.67
CA LEU A 38 18.97 -8.16 -0.61
C LEU A 38 17.92 -9.24 -0.33
N ALA A 39 18.09 -10.45 -0.85
CA ALA A 39 17.16 -11.56 -0.63
C ALA A 39 17.04 -11.96 0.85
N ALA A 40 18.11 -11.80 1.64
CA ALA A 40 18.07 -12.04 3.08
C ALA A 40 17.33 -10.93 3.87
N LEU A 41 17.15 -9.76 3.27
CA LEU A 41 16.45 -8.60 3.83
C LEU A 41 15.02 -8.44 3.32
N GLU A 42 14.61 -9.21 2.31
CA GLU A 42 13.21 -9.27 1.90
C GLU A 42 12.37 -9.91 3.02
N GLU A 43 11.96 -9.09 3.98
CA GLU A 43 10.85 -9.41 4.85
C GLU A 43 9.60 -9.52 3.98
N GLU A 44 8.94 -10.67 4.02
CA GLU A 44 7.71 -11.03 3.28
C GLU A 44 6.49 -10.14 3.60
N GLY A 45 6.67 -9.06 4.36
CA GLY A 45 5.60 -8.21 4.89
C GLY A 45 5.59 -6.81 4.29
N ARG A 46 5.11 -6.66 3.05
CA ARG A 46 4.64 -5.35 2.57
C ARG A 46 3.29 -5.02 3.20
N GLY A 47 3.00 -3.73 3.34
CA GLY A 47 1.75 -3.32 3.95
C GLY A 47 1.59 -1.82 4.08
N VAL A 48 0.40 -1.40 4.48
CA VAL A 48 -0.01 0.00 4.55
C VAL A 48 -0.56 0.31 5.93
N VAL A 49 -0.23 1.50 6.42
CA VAL A 49 -0.84 2.09 7.61
C VAL A 49 -1.58 3.36 7.18
N LEU A 50 -2.86 3.44 7.53
CA LEU A 50 -3.67 4.63 7.42
C LEU A 50 -3.99 5.13 8.82
N ASP A 51 -3.35 6.23 9.22
CA ASP A 51 -3.58 6.93 10.48
C ASP A 51 -4.39 8.21 10.20
N ARG A 52 -5.59 8.29 10.78
CA ARG A 52 -6.45 9.48 10.75
C ARG A 52 -6.66 10.00 12.16
N ARG A 53 -6.09 11.18 12.42
CA ARG A 53 -6.30 11.95 13.66
C ARG A 53 -7.30 13.06 13.44
N GLY A 54 -8.43 13.00 14.13
CA GLY A 54 -9.45 14.03 14.16
C GLY A 54 -9.06 15.16 15.12
N ALA A 55 -9.45 16.39 14.76
CA ALA A 55 -9.31 17.53 15.65
C ALA A 55 -10.12 17.31 16.95
N PRO A 56 -9.68 17.87 18.09
CA PRO A 56 -10.42 17.75 19.35
C PRO A 56 -11.80 18.40 19.22
N GLY A 57 -12.85 17.61 19.48
CA GLY A 57 -14.23 18.06 19.51
C GLY A 57 -14.82 18.01 20.92
N ARG A 58 -16.14 18.22 21.02
CA ARG A 58 -16.90 18.17 22.28
C ARG A 58 -16.74 16.85 23.05
N PHE A 59 -16.43 15.75 22.36
CA PHE A 59 -16.27 14.41 22.94
C PHE A 59 -14.80 13.93 22.95
N GLY A 60 -13.84 14.83 22.80
CA GLY A 60 -12.41 14.50 22.73
C GLY A 60 -11.86 14.38 21.31
N HIS A 61 -10.64 13.89 21.19
CA HIS A 61 -9.94 13.65 19.93
C HIS A 61 -10.28 12.25 19.39
N GLN A 62 -10.56 12.16 18.10
CA GLN A 62 -10.84 10.90 17.41
C GLN A 62 -9.55 10.38 16.76
N HIS A 63 -9.29 9.09 16.85
CA HIS A 63 -8.12 8.48 16.24
C HIS A 63 -8.52 7.14 15.63
N LEU A 64 -8.29 6.98 14.33
CA LEU A 64 -8.50 5.75 13.59
C LEU A 64 -7.18 5.31 12.98
N VAL A 65 -6.77 4.08 13.28
CA VAL A 65 -5.63 3.42 12.62
C VAL A 65 -6.15 2.19 11.91
N LEU A 66 -5.82 2.08 10.63
CA LEU A 66 -6.03 0.87 9.84
C LEU A 66 -4.67 0.39 9.34
N GLU A 67 -4.28 -0.81 9.74
CA GLU A 67 -3.04 -1.46 9.35
C GLU A 67 -3.37 -2.72 8.56
N ALA A 68 -2.70 -2.89 7.43
CA ALA A 68 -2.77 -4.10 6.62
C ALA A 68 -1.36 -4.57 6.27
N ARG A 69 -1.13 -5.87 6.39
CA ARG A 69 0.06 -6.57 5.88
C ARG A 69 -0.43 -7.55 4.82
N CYS A 70 -0.01 -7.35 3.59
CA CYS A 70 -0.48 -8.13 2.45
C CYS A 70 0.52 -8.04 1.31
N ASP A 71 0.52 -9.08 0.48
CA ASP A 71 1.13 -8.99 -0.84
C ASP A 71 0.34 -8.00 -1.69
N ASP A 72 0.99 -6.90 -2.08
CA ASP A 72 0.38 -5.82 -2.86
C ASP A 72 -0.16 -6.31 -4.21
N SER A 73 0.49 -7.30 -4.82
CA SER A 73 0.07 -7.88 -6.11
C SER A 73 -1.21 -8.69 -5.93
N VAL A 74 -1.27 -9.49 -4.87
CA VAL A 74 -2.46 -10.28 -4.53
C VAL A 74 -3.63 -9.37 -4.17
N LEU A 75 -3.41 -8.36 -3.31
CA LEU A 75 -4.45 -7.41 -2.93
C LEU A 75 -4.95 -6.62 -4.16
N THR A 76 -4.05 -6.15 -5.00
CA THR A 76 -4.40 -5.43 -6.24
C THR A 76 -5.26 -6.31 -7.15
N ALA A 77 -4.86 -7.56 -7.37
CA ALA A 77 -5.63 -8.50 -8.19
C ALA A 77 -7.04 -8.75 -7.60
N GLN A 78 -7.16 -8.87 -6.27
CA GLN A 78 -8.44 -9.05 -5.60
C GLN A 78 -9.36 -7.84 -5.78
N VAL A 79 -8.83 -6.62 -5.61
CA VAL A 79 -9.60 -5.38 -5.79
C VAL A 79 -10.02 -5.22 -7.25
N MET A 80 -9.13 -5.49 -8.22
CA MET A 80 -9.46 -5.45 -9.64
C MET A 80 -10.58 -6.44 -10.00
N LEU A 81 -10.50 -7.67 -9.47
CA LEU A 81 -11.52 -8.70 -9.71
C LEU A 81 -12.87 -8.32 -9.08
N ALA A 82 -12.86 -7.74 -7.87
CA ALA A 82 -14.06 -7.22 -7.23
C ALA A 82 -14.69 -6.09 -8.06
N ALA A 83 -13.89 -5.14 -8.55
CA ALA A 83 -14.36 -4.08 -9.42
C ALA A 83 -14.94 -4.62 -10.74
N ALA A 84 -14.25 -5.57 -11.39
CA ALA A 84 -14.71 -6.19 -12.62
C ALA A 84 -16.05 -6.92 -12.44
N ARG A 85 -16.25 -7.61 -11.32
CA ARG A 85 -17.53 -8.26 -10.97
C ARG A 85 -18.67 -7.28 -10.73
N ALA A 86 -18.37 -6.06 -10.31
CA ALA A 86 -19.37 -5.01 -10.11
C ALA A 86 -19.82 -4.37 -11.44
N LEU A 87 -19.00 -4.41 -12.50
CA LEU A 87 -19.27 -3.73 -13.78
C LEU A 87 -20.65 -4.01 -14.39
N PRO A 88 -21.17 -5.27 -14.42
CA PRO A 88 -22.48 -5.54 -15.02
C PRO A 88 -23.65 -4.84 -14.32
N GLN A 89 -23.47 -4.40 -13.07
CA GLN A 89 -24.49 -3.72 -12.27
C GLN A 89 -24.43 -2.19 -12.42
N LEU A 90 -23.38 -1.67 -13.07
CA LEU A 90 -23.16 -0.25 -13.25
C LEU A 90 -23.69 0.21 -14.62
N LYS A 91 -24.04 1.50 -14.71
CA LYS A 91 -24.35 2.12 -16.01
C LYS A 91 -23.05 2.28 -16.81
N PRO A 92 -23.11 2.43 -18.14
CA PRO A 92 -21.93 2.74 -18.94
C PRO A 92 -21.27 4.05 -18.47
N GLY A 93 -19.95 4.01 -18.22
CA GLY A 93 -19.18 5.17 -17.76
C GLY A 93 -17.83 4.79 -17.15
N SER A 94 -17.09 5.81 -16.69
CA SER A 94 -15.88 5.63 -15.89
C SER A 94 -16.20 5.85 -14.41
N TYR A 95 -15.60 5.02 -13.55
CA TYR A 95 -15.89 5.02 -12.12
C TYR A 95 -14.60 4.96 -11.31
N LEU A 96 -14.57 5.69 -10.20
CA LEU A 96 -13.63 5.47 -9.11
C LEU A 96 -14.18 4.36 -8.19
N LEU A 97 -13.31 3.64 -7.47
CA LEU A 97 -13.75 2.62 -6.50
C LEU A 97 -14.71 3.19 -5.44
N SER A 98 -14.52 4.44 -5.03
CA SER A 98 -15.40 5.13 -4.06
C SER A 98 -16.82 5.41 -4.59
N GLN A 99 -17.02 5.32 -5.90
CA GLN A 99 -18.32 5.51 -6.56
C GLN A 99 -19.05 4.19 -6.82
N VAL A 100 -18.36 3.05 -6.64
CA VAL A 100 -18.95 1.71 -6.78
C VAL A 100 -19.58 1.31 -5.44
N PRO A 101 -20.84 0.87 -5.41
CA PRO A 101 -21.47 0.39 -4.18
C PRO A 101 -20.66 -0.75 -3.55
N LEU A 102 -20.39 -0.68 -2.24
CA LEU A 102 -19.63 -1.72 -1.51
C LEU A 102 -20.27 -3.10 -1.64
N SER A 103 -21.61 -3.18 -1.66
CA SER A 103 -22.35 -4.42 -1.87
C SER A 103 -22.00 -5.09 -3.22
N ALA A 104 -21.80 -4.29 -4.27
CA ALA A 104 -21.41 -4.80 -5.58
C ALA A 104 -19.95 -5.31 -5.60
N LEU A 105 -19.06 -4.68 -4.82
CA LEU A 105 -17.67 -5.14 -4.66
C LEU A 105 -17.58 -6.45 -3.86
N TRP A 106 -18.48 -6.66 -2.90
CA TRP A 106 -18.49 -7.85 -2.04
C TRP A 106 -19.23 -9.05 -2.68
N GLY A 107 -20.05 -8.81 -3.71
CA GLY A 107 -20.78 -9.86 -4.43
C GLY A 107 -21.63 -10.72 -3.48
N GLU A 108 -21.59 -12.04 -3.65
CA GLU A 108 -22.35 -13.00 -2.80
C GLU A 108 -21.97 -12.94 -1.32
N ARG A 109 -20.79 -12.40 -0.97
CA ARG A 109 -20.38 -12.20 0.43
C ARG A 109 -21.17 -11.08 1.10
N ALA A 110 -21.72 -10.14 0.34
CA ALA A 110 -22.55 -9.06 0.89
C ALA A 110 -23.79 -9.64 1.58
N GLU A 111 -24.52 -10.55 0.92
CA GLU A 111 -25.70 -11.19 1.50
C GLU A 111 -25.36 -12.03 2.73
N LYS A 112 -24.22 -12.73 2.70
CA LYS A 112 -23.75 -13.51 3.85
C LYS A 112 -23.41 -12.61 5.04
N ALA A 113 -22.63 -11.54 4.82
CA ALA A 113 -22.29 -10.59 5.87
C ALA A 113 -23.54 -9.90 6.45
N GLN A 114 -24.50 -9.53 5.58
CA GLN A 114 -25.76 -8.95 6.01
C GLN A 114 -26.53 -9.88 6.96
N ARG A 115 -26.62 -11.19 6.63
CA ARG A 115 -27.29 -12.20 7.47
C ARG A 115 -26.55 -12.50 8.78
N GLU A 116 -25.23 -12.44 8.77
CA GLU A 116 -24.40 -12.78 9.94
C GLU A 116 -24.27 -11.60 10.92
N TRP A 117 -24.43 -10.35 10.46
CA TRP A 117 -24.24 -9.14 11.27
C TRP A 117 -25.55 -8.38 11.56
N SER A 118 -26.71 -8.97 11.26
CA SER A 118 -28.03 -8.48 11.70
C SER A 118 -28.54 -9.27 12.89
#